data_AF-A0A0S4J1X8-F1
#
_entry.id   AF-A0A0S4J1X8-F1
#
_cell.length_a   1.000
_cell.length_b   1.000
_cell.length_c   1.000
_cell.angle_alpha   90.00
_cell.angle_beta   90.00
_cell.angle_gamma   90.00
#
_symmetry.space_group_name_H-M   'P 1'
#
loop_
_entity.id
_entity.type
_entity.pdbx_description
1 polymer ?
#
loop_
_entity_poly.entity_id
_entity_poly.type
_entity_poly.pdbx_seq_one_letter_code
_entity_poly.pdbx_strand_id
1 'polypeptide(L)'
;MPLDKTEVSVGMRVQNHNGIPATIRWVGRLEKKDKPPYGDHGSHIGVEYDEPTDSLDRNDGVWNGVRYFTCPLGTGEFFKPKEYNREISPKAVAELRAKYGDKIAKLSDVQLVKFCIARQFNMPKVCLMLDKHLQWVADFKPSEDEYFPEGMANDYPIGYSGALDRDNNLIHFERPGNGGKCHPADFVNKYTIPTIARWHVACMESAKRMFEETNFRVKRVTYICDLSNLGDCGTPMIKFGRTLAAIDQDNYPEHLARMFIVNAPSFFTTVWKLVKLFIDERTKNKIFVLSTKEQKEVLLKYIREEDLPESVGGTSTAWLKRGGRVGSDDPTKVVKDAKTDVPETTDEEIAAAEKEAAKEDN
;
A
#
# COMPACT_ATOMS: atom_id res chain seq x y z
N MET A 1 9.43 -16.55 10.43
CA MET A 1 8.74 -16.91 11.68
C MET A 1 9.06 -15.82 12.68
N PRO A 2 8.03 -15.32 13.39
CA PRO A 2 8.22 -14.34 14.46
C PRO A 2 9.26 -14.82 15.47
N LEU A 3 10.05 -13.89 16.02
CA LEU A 3 11.06 -14.21 17.00
C LEU A 3 10.43 -14.60 18.33
N ASP A 4 10.90 -15.69 18.92
CA ASP A 4 10.64 -15.99 20.32
C ASP A 4 11.48 -15.10 21.25
N LYS A 5 11.03 -14.89 22.49
CA LYS A 5 11.77 -14.13 23.52
C LYS A 5 13.14 -14.72 23.83
N THR A 6 13.33 -16.02 23.62
CA THR A 6 14.60 -16.73 23.83
C THR A 6 15.56 -16.60 22.65
N GLU A 7 15.08 -16.12 21.50
CA GLU A 7 15.84 -16.01 20.26
C GLU A 7 16.40 -14.60 20.01
N VAL A 8 16.08 -13.62 20.87
CA VAL A 8 16.52 -12.22 20.69
C VAL A 8 17.82 -11.93 21.43
N SER A 9 18.76 -11.28 20.74
CA SER A 9 20.01 -10.78 21.33
C SER A 9 20.41 -9.44 20.74
N VAL A 10 21.11 -8.62 21.54
CA VAL A 10 21.65 -7.34 21.07
C VAL A 10 22.65 -7.60 19.93
N GLY A 11 22.56 -6.78 18.88
CA GLY A 11 23.34 -6.93 17.65
C GLY A 11 22.68 -7.83 16.59
N MET A 12 21.59 -8.52 16.93
CA MET A 12 20.87 -9.34 15.95
C MET A 12 20.20 -8.46 14.88
N ARG A 13 20.33 -8.89 13.62
CA ARG A 13 19.62 -8.34 12.48
C ARG A 13 18.20 -8.89 12.39
N VAL A 14 17.25 -7.97 12.31
CA VAL A 14 15.81 -8.26 12.27
C VAL A 14 15.15 -7.44 11.18
N GLN A 15 13.92 -7.80 10.84
CA GLN A 15 13.07 -7.02 9.95
C GLN A 15 11.64 -7.01 10.49
N ASN A 16 10.96 -5.88 10.38
CA ASN A 16 9.55 -5.78 10.75
C ASN A 16 8.66 -6.51 9.71
N HIS A 17 7.34 -6.51 9.92
CA HIS A 17 6.42 -7.17 9.00
C HIS A 17 6.51 -6.61 7.57
N ASN A 18 6.89 -5.34 7.40
CA ASN A 18 7.11 -4.65 6.13
C ASN A 18 8.49 -4.93 5.51
N GLY A 19 9.29 -5.83 6.11
CA GLY A 19 10.64 -6.14 5.66
C GLY A 19 11.61 -4.97 5.80
N ILE A 20 11.29 -3.97 6.63
CA ILE A 20 12.20 -2.86 6.92
C ILE A 20 13.25 -3.40 7.90
N PRO A 21 14.53 -3.37 7.55
CA PRO A 21 15.58 -4.00 8.32
C PRO A 21 16.05 -3.12 9.48
N ALA A 22 16.46 -3.76 10.57
CA ALA A 22 16.89 -3.12 11.81
C ALA A 22 17.86 -3.99 12.61
N THR A 23 18.53 -3.38 13.59
CA THR A 23 19.40 -4.04 14.56
C THR A 23 18.79 -3.97 15.95
N ILE A 24 18.72 -5.09 16.66
CA ILE A 24 18.35 -5.08 18.08
C ILE A 24 19.45 -4.35 18.88
N ARG A 25 19.09 -3.27 19.58
CA ARG A 25 19.97 -2.50 20.46
C ARG A 25 19.72 -2.73 21.94
N TRP A 26 18.54 -3.21 22.29
CA TRP A 26 18.17 -3.46 23.68
C TRP A 26 17.16 -4.60 23.79
N VAL A 27 17.24 -5.37 24.87
CA VAL A 27 16.26 -6.42 25.23
C VAL A 27 15.98 -6.28 26.72
N GLY A 28 14.72 -6.17 27.11
CA GLY A 28 14.38 -6.03 28.53
C GLY A 28 12.89 -5.85 28.77
N ARG A 29 12.52 -5.29 29.92
CA ARG A 29 11.13 -4.89 30.22
C ARG A 29 11.11 -3.37 30.37
N LEU A 30 10.18 -2.71 29.68
CA LEU A 30 9.88 -1.30 29.92
C LEU A 30 9.24 -1.16 31.32
N GLU A 31 9.49 -0.06 32.02
CA GLU A 31 8.96 0.11 33.37
C GLU A 31 7.42 0.21 33.36
N LYS A 32 6.74 -0.39 34.35
CA LYS A 32 5.26 -0.46 34.36
C LYS A 32 4.57 0.90 34.42
N LYS A 33 5.18 1.89 35.09
CA LYS A 33 4.66 3.27 35.20
C LYS A 33 4.74 4.03 33.88
N ASP A 34 5.58 3.55 32.95
CA ASP A 34 5.89 4.19 31.68
C ASP A 34 4.96 3.72 30.57
N LYS A 35 3.66 3.45 30.83
CA LYS A 35 2.62 3.09 29.84
C LYS A 35 3.21 2.53 28.53
N PRO A 36 3.68 1.26 28.51
CA PRO A 36 4.46 0.72 27.40
C PRO A 36 3.72 0.91 26.07
N PRO A 37 4.43 0.95 24.92
CA PRO A 37 3.82 1.16 23.62
C PRO A 37 2.64 0.21 23.47
N TYR A 38 1.49 0.73 23.03
CA TYR A 38 0.28 -0.07 22.78
C TYR A 38 -0.29 -0.82 24.01
N GLY A 39 0.04 -0.40 25.24
CA GLY A 39 -0.50 -0.99 26.48
C GLY A 39 0.12 -2.34 26.85
N ASP A 40 1.25 -2.67 26.23
CA ASP A 40 1.66 -4.05 26.06
C ASP A 40 2.67 -4.47 27.17
N HIS A 41 2.33 -5.40 28.06
CA HIS A 41 3.17 -5.77 29.21
C HIS A 41 4.24 -6.83 28.89
N GLY A 42 5.35 -6.84 29.65
CA GLY A 42 6.36 -7.90 29.57
C GLY A 42 7.65 -7.51 28.85
N SER A 43 8.33 -8.49 28.22
CA SER A 43 9.61 -8.26 27.55
C SER A 43 9.42 -7.58 26.19
N HIS A 44 10.31 -6.65 25.89
CA HIS A 44 10.39 -5.83 24.71
C HIS A 44 11.81 -5.87 24.14
N ILE A 45 11.91 -5.48 22.87
CA ILE A 45 13.15 -5.16 22.19
C ILE A 45 13.13 -3.68 21.81
N GLY A 46 14.31 -3.06 21.89
CA GLY A 46 14.60 -1.77 21.28
C GLY A 46 15.39 -2.03 20.01
N VAL A 47 14.91 -1.52 18.89
CA VAL A 47 15.54 -1.70 17.57
C VAL A 47 16.00 -0.35 17.03
N GLU A 48 17.09 -0.36 16.28
CA GLU A 48 17.55 0.75 15.45
C GLU A 48 17.40 0.35 13.98
N TYR A 49 16.55 1.06 13.26
CA TYR A 49 16.34 0.90 11.83
C TYR A 49 17.48 1.53 11.02
N ASP A 50 17.72 0.96 9.84
CA ASP A 50 18.81 1.42 8.97
C ASP A 50 18.52 2.79 8.33
N GLU A 51 17.24 3.16 8.20
CA GLU A 51 16.78 4.40 7.59
C GLU A 51 15.93 5.21 8.59
N PRO A 52 16.18 6.53 8.74
CA PRO A 52 15.37 7.39 9.59
C PRO A 52 14.04 7.77 8.94
N THR A 53 13.07 8.14 9.77
CA THR A 53 11.76 8.66 9.33
C THR A 53 11.26 9.75 10.28
N ASP A 54 10.34 10.60 9.83
CA ASP A 54 9.66 11.62 10.64
C ASP A 54 8.41 11.08 11.36
N SER A 55 8.28 9.75 11.44
CA SER A 55 7.20 9.06 12.13
C SER A 55 7.16 9.41 13.59
N LEU A 56 5.95 9.61 14.12
CA LEU A 56 5.75 9.99 15.52
C LEU A 56 6.07 8.83 16.49
N ASP A 57 6.10 7.60 16.00
CA ASP A 57 6.45 6.40 16.78
C ASP A 57 7.97 6.19 16.88
N ARG A 58 8.76 6.82 15.98
CA ARG A 58 10.21 6.68 15.95
C ARG A 58 10.90 7.61 16.94
N ASN A 59 11.85 7.05 17.68
CA ASN A 59 12.55 7.71 18.80
C ASN A 59 14.08 7.57 18.67
N ASP A 60 14.81 8.01 19.69
CA ASP A 60 16.27 7.97 19.81
C ASP A 60 16.75 6.93 20.85
N GLY A 61 15.88 5.98 21.21
CA GLY A 61 16.07 4.98 22.27
C GLY A 61 15.57 5.42 23.65
N VAL A 62 14.86 6.55 23.73
CA VAL A 62 14.15 7.01 24.94
C VAL A 62 12.67 6.60 24.89
N TRP A 63 12.15 6.07 25.99
CA TRP A 63 10.72 5.84 26.19
C TRP A 63 10.29 6.43 27.54
N ASN A 64 9.29 7.32 27.52
CA ASN A 64 8.77 8.02 28.71
C ASN A 64 9.86 8.63 29.62
N GLY A 65 10.87 9.24 29.01
CA GLY A 65 11.96 9.93 29.71
C GLY A 65 13.10 9.03 30.18
N VAL A 66 12.98 7.70 30.03
CA VAL A 66 14.03 6.73 30.37
C VAL A 66 14.79 6.31 29.11
N ARG A 67 16.12 6.35 29.13
CA ARG A 67 16.99 5.90 28.04
C ARG A 67 17.30 4.42 28.17
N TYR A 68 16.90 3.63 27.17
CA TYR A 68 17.16 2.18 27.12
C TYR A 68 18.29 1.82 26.14
N PHE A 69 18.44 2.61 25.07
CA PHE A 69 19.56 2.55 24.14
C PHE A 69 19.81 3.93 23.50
N THR A 70 20.83 4.04 22.65
CA THR A 70 21.16 5.27 21.92
C THR A 70 21.19 4.97 20.44
N CYS A 71 20.48 5.78 19.67
CA CYS A 71 20.49 5.82 18.21
C CYS A 71 20.10 7.23 17.75
N PRO A 72 20.29 7.59 16.47
CA PRO A 72 19.78 8.85 15.94
C PRO A 72 18.26 8.98 16.10
N LEU A 73 17.76 10.19 16.35
CA LEU A 73 16.31 10.45 16.38
C LEU A 73 15.67 10.01 15.05
N GLY A 74 14.52 9.36 15.14
CA GLY A 74 13.81 8.87 13.96
C GLY A 74 14.29 7.50 13.49
N THR A 75 15.15 6.80 14.23
CA THR A 75 15.63 5.44 13.88
C THR A 75 15.29 4.38 14.93
N GLY A 76 15.02 4.78 16.17
CA GLY A 76 14.68 3.88 17.27
C GLY A 76 13.19 3.53 17.32
N GLU A 77 12.84 2.31 17.75
CA GLU A 77 11.48 1.95 18.14
C GLU A 77 11.46 0.78 19.15
N PHE A 78 10.37 0.63 19.90
CA PHE A 78 10.19 -0.43 20.90
C PHE A 78 9.03 -1.35 20.57
N PHE A 79 9.24 -2.67 20.67
CA PHE A 79 8.23 -3.68 20.32
C PHE A 79 8.31 -4.94 21.14
N LYS A 80 7.31 -5.82 20.99
CA LYS A 80 7.45 -7.24 21.36
C LYS A 80 8.34 -7.99 20.39
N PRO A 81 9.12 -8.98 20.88
CA PRO A 81 9.87 -9.90 20.03
C PRO A 81 9.02 -10.52 18.90
N LYS A 82 7.77 -10.91 19.20
CA LYS A 82 6.85 -11.55 18.24
C LYS A 82 6.44 -10.67 17.05
N GLU A 83 6.76 -9.37 17.06
CA GLU A 83 6.41 -8.45 15.97
C GLU A 83 7.51 -8.40 14.90
N TYR A 84 8.67 -9.01 15.18
CA TYR A 84 9.81 -9.04 14.28
C TYR A 84 10.16 -10.45 13.85
N ASN A 85 10.79 -10.54 12.69
CA ASN A 85 11.41 -11.75 12.19
C ASN A 85 12.92 -11.53 12.10
N ARG A 86 13.70 -12.61 12.15
CA ARG A 86 15.11 -12.56 11.73
C ARG A 86 15.19 -11.99 10.31
N GLU A 87 16.19 -11.17 10.04
CA GLU A 87 16.43 -10.66 8.69
C GLU A 87 16.83 -11.81 7.76
N ILE A 88 15.98 -12.11 6.78
CA ILE A 88 16.20 -13.20 5.81
C ILE A 88 16.12 -12.69 4.37
N SER A 89 15.81 -11.41 4.18
CA SER A 89 15.65 -10.76 2.88
C SER A 89 16.87 -10.94 1.97
N PRO A 90 18.13 -10.72 2.41
CA PRO A 90 19.30 -10.91 1.54
C PRO A 90 19.45 -12.36 1.04
N LYS A 91 19.19 -13.34 1.91
CA LYS A 91 19.27 -14.76 1.54
C LYS A 91 18.20 -15.15 0.52
N ALA A 92 16.96 -14.70 0.73
CA ALA A 92 15.85 -15.00 -0.18
C ALA A 92 16.08 -14.38 -1.56
N VAL A 93 16.61 -13.15 -1.62
CA VAL A 93 16.99 -12.50 -2.87
C VAL A 93 18.09 -13.29 -3.58
N ALA A 94 19.15 -13.68 -2.87
CA ALA A 94 20.24 -14.46 -3.47
C ALA A 94 19.74 -15.78 -4.08
N GLU A 95 18.80 -16.46 -3.42
CA GLU A 95 18.15 -17.66 -3.95
C GLU A 95 17.36 -17.40 -5.25
N LEU A 96 16.59 -16.30 -5.30
CA LEU A 96 15.88 -15.90 -6.52
C LEU A 96 16.86 -15.55 -7.64
N ARG A 97 17.92 -14.80 -7.36
CA ARG A 97 18.96 -14.47 -8.35
C ARG A 97 19.63 -15.71 -8.92
N ALA A 98 19.98 -16.67 -8.06
CA ALA A 98 20.57 -17.93 -8.49
C ALA A 98 19.63 -18.76 -9.38
N LYS A 99 18.33 -18.75 -9.08
CA LYS A 99 17.32 -19.50 -9.85
C LYS A 99 16.96 -18.86 -11.19
N TYR A 100 16.80 -17.54 -11.23
CA TYR A 100 16.23 -16.84 -12.37
C TYR A 100 17.24 -16.14 -13.27
N GLY A 101 18.44 -15.83 -12.75
CA GLY A 101 19.52 -15.16 -13.49
C GLY A 101 19.04 -13.90 -14.21
N ASP A 102 19.33 -13.83 -15.50
CA ASP A 102 19.07 -12.65 -16.34
C ASP A 102 17.58 -12.28 -16.46
N LYS A 103 16.66 -13.23 -16.25
CA LYS A 103 15.21 -12.97 -16.34
C LYS A 103 14.74 -11.89 -15.36
N ILE A 104 15.44 -11.74 -14.24
CA ILE A 104 15.10 -10.76 -13.20
C ILE A 104 16.18 -9.71 -13.01
N ALA A 105 17.23 -9.67 -13.84
CA ALA A 105 18.39 -8.79 -13.64
C ALA A 105 18.03 -7.29 -13.51
N LYS A 106 16.93 -6.86 -14.14
CA LYS A 106 16.42 -5.48 -14.05
C LYS A 106 15.61 -5.18 -12.79
N LEU A 107 15.10 -6.19 -12.10
CA LEU A 107 14.39 -5.99 -10.84
C LEU A 107 15.40 -5.68 -9.75
N SER A 108 15.13 -4.70 -8.90
CA SER A 108 15.95 -4.40 -7.72
C SER A 108 15.73 -5.44 -6.61
N ASP A 109 16.66 -5.50 -5.64
CA ASP A 109 16.52 -6.39 -4.49
C ASP A 109 15.27 -6.03 -3.66
N VAL A 110 14.94 -4.74 -3.54
CA VAL A 110 13.72 -4.27 -2.88
C VAL A 110 12.48 -4.81 -3.59
N GLN A 111 12.44 -4.79 -4.92
CA GLN A 111 11.32 -5.36 -5.68
C GLN A 111 11.19 -6.87 -5.45
N LEU A 112 12.30 -7.62 -5.42
CA LEU A 112 12.26 -9.07 -5.16
C LEU A 112 11.84 -9.42 -3.73
N VAL A 113 12.31 -8.66 -2.74
CA VAL A 113 11.94 -8.85 -1.33
C VAL A 113 10.43 -8.67 -1.15
N LYS A 114 9.78 -7.79 -1.90
CA LYS A 114 8.32 -7.62 -1.84
C LYS A 114 7.56 -8.89 -2.21
N PHE A 115 7.97 -9.62 -3.25
CA PHE A 115 7.41 -10.95 -3.56
C PHE A 115 7.64 -11.94 -2.41
N CYS A 116 8.83 -11.89 -1.79
CA CYS A 116 9.14 -12.71 -0.62
C CYS A 116 8.19 -12.41 0.55
N ILE A 117 8.02 -11.14 0.90
CA ILE A 117 7.12 -10.70 1.98
C ILE A 117 5.67 -11.12 1.70
N ALA A 118 5.18 -10.90 0.47
CA ALA A 118 3.80 -11.20 0.06
C ALA A 118 3.45 -12.70 0.16
N ARG A 119 4.45 -13.58 0.20
CA ARG A 119 4.27 -15.02 0.42
C ARG A 119 4.95 -15.51 1.71
N GLN A 120 5.22 -14.59 2.65
CA GLN A 120 5.79 -14.87 3.97
C GLN A 120 7.09 -15.69 3.88
N PHE A 121 7.91 -15.41 2.87
CA PHE A 121 9.16 -16.12 2.57
C PHE A 121 9.00 -17.63 2.31
N ASN A 122 7.78 -18.08 1.96
CA ASN A 122 7.55 -19.42 1.43
C ASN A 122 8.07 -19.49 -0.01
N MET A 123 9.35 -19.85 -0.18
CA MET A 123 10.04 -19.78 -1.47
C MET A 123 9.34 -20.49 -2.64
N PRO A 124 8.69 -21.67 -2.47
CA PRO A 124 7.87 -22.25 -3.53
C PRO A 124 6.73 -21.34 -4.00
N LYS A 125 5.98 -20.73 -3.07
CA LYS A 125 4.91 -19.77 -3.40
C LYS A 125 5.46 -18.47 -3.97
N VAL A 126 6.62 -18.01 -3.51
CA VAL A 126 7.32 -16.83 -4.05
C VAL A 126 7.67 -17.07 -5.52
N CYS A 127 8.30 -18.20 -5.84
CA CYS A 127 8.66 -18.55 -7.21
C CYS A 127 7.43 -18.62 -8.12
N LEU A 128 6.36 -19.29 -7.68
CA LEU A 128 5.12 -19.37 -8.44
C LEU A 128 4.53 -17.97 -8.76
N MET A 129 4.53 -17.07 -7.77
CA MET A 129 4.05 -15.70 -7.97
C MET A 129 4.95 -14.94 -8.95
N LEU A 130 6.27 -15.07 -8.81
CA LEU A 130 7.24 -14.41 -9.68
C LEU A 130 7.15 -14.93 -11.12
N ASP A 131 6.96 -16.23 -11.33
CA ASP A 131 6.75 -16.83 -12.66
C ASP A 131 5.52 -16.22 -13.34
N LYS A 132 4.39 -16.13 -12.61
CA LYS A 132 3.15 -15.50 -13.11
C LYS A 132 3.35 -14.03 -13.43
N HIS A 133 4.04 -13.30 -12.56
CA HIS A 133 4.33 -11.88 -12.77
C HIS A 133 5.18 -11.66 -14.02
N LEU A 134 6.24 -12.46 -14.22
CA LEU A 134 7.11 -12.34 -15.40
C LEU A 134 6.33 -12.64 -16.69
N GLN A 135 5.42 -13.61 -16.67
CA GLN A 135 4.52 -13.88 -17.79
C GLN A 135 3.59 -12.70 -18.04
N TRP A 136 2.95 -12.16 -16.99
CA TRP A 136 2.09 -10.98 -17.09
C TRP A 136 2.83 -9.76 -17.64
N VAL A 137 4.08 -9.51 -17.21
CA VAL A 137 4.90 -8.41 -17.77
C VAL A 137 5.13 -8.60 -19.28
N ALA A 138 5.39 -9.84 -19.72
CA ALA A 138 5.61 -10.14 -21.13
C ALA A 138 4.34 -9.92 -21.98
N ASP A 139 3.18 -10.30 -21.44
CA ASP A 139 1.90 -10.25 -22.15
C ASP A 139 1.25 -8.86 -22.09
N PHE A 140 1.13 -8.29 -20.88
CA PHE A 140 0.45 -7.03 -20.61
C PHE A 140 1.29 -5.80 -20.98
N LYS A 141 2.63 -5.91 -20.89
CA LYS A 141 3.59 -4.82 -21.13
C LYS A 141 3.22 -3.55 -20.35
N PRO A 142 3.29 -3.58 -19.00
CA PRO A 142 2.90 -2.45 -18.18
C PRO A 142 3.76 -1.22 -18.51
N SER A 143 3.11 -0.07 -18.61
CA SER A 143 3.78 1.20 -18.91
C SER A 143 3.08 2.34 -18.20
N GLU A 144 3.87 3.30 -17.72
CA GLU A 144 3.40 4.59 -17.25
C GLU A 144 3.19 5.62 -18.37
N ASP A 145 3.66 5.31 -19.59
CA ASP A 145 3.71 6.24 -20.72
C ASP A 145 2.68 5.86 -21.80
N GLU A 146 1.42 5.79 -21.38
CA GLU A 146 0.27 5.50 -22.23
C GLU A 146 -0.71 6.67 -22.24
N TYR A 147 -1.34 6.93 -23.38
CA TYR A 147 -2.35 7.97 -23.48
C TYR A 147 -3.73 7.43 -23.12
N PHE A 148 -4.40 8.13 -22.22
CA PHE A 148 -5.76 7.83 -21.77
C PHE A 148 -6.73 8.95 -22.17
N PRO A 149 -8.03 8.65 -22.32
CA PRO A 149 -9.04 9.64 -22.68
C PRO A 149 -9.03 10.88 -21.77
N GLU A 150 -9.08 12.08 -22.36
CA GLU A 150 -8.88 13.35 -21.62
C GLU A 150 -9.90 13.58 -20.49
N GLY A 151 -11.13 13.07 -20.64
CA GLY A 151 -12.17 13.21 -19.62
C GLY A 151 -11.90 12.38 -18.36
N MET A 152 -11.00 11.40 -18.40
CA MET A 152 -10.88 10.40 -17.35
C MET A 152 -10.39 11.01 -16.03
N ALA A 153 -9.39 11.90 -16.09
CA ALA A 153 -8.89 12.62 -14.91
C ALA A 153 -9.92 13.62 -14.34
N ASN A 154 -10.87 14.10 -15.16
CA ASN A 154 -11.95 14.95 -14.69
C ASN A 154 -13.08 14.14 -14.05
N ASP A 155 -13.37 12.95 -14.55
CA ASP A 155 -14.42 12.08 -14.02
C ASP A 155 -13.95 11.36 -12.74
N TYR A 156 -12.66 11.00 -12.68
CA TYR A 156 -12.00 10.38 -11.53
C TYR A 156 -10.60 11.00 -11.34
N PRO A 157 -10.49 12.14 -10.65
CA PRO A 157 -9.22 12.77 -10.32
C PRO A 157 -8.36 11.89 -9.44
N ILE A 158 -7.14 11.60 -9.88
CA ILE A 158 -6.13 10.89 -9.10
C ILE A 158 -4.76 11.51 -9.34
N GLY A 159 -3.83 11.33 -8.41
CA GLY A 159 -2.45 11.75 -8.62
C GLY A 159 -1.55 11.63 -7.40
N TYR A 160 -0.26 11.58 -7.67
CA TYR A 160 0.78 11.64 -6.66
C TYR A 160 1.13 13.10 -6.36
N SER A 161 1.20 13.47 -5.08
CA SER A 161 1.61 14.82 -4.69
C SER A 161 3.11 15.06 -4.87
N GLY A 162 3.90 13.99 -4.96
CA GLY A 162 5.36 14.02 -4.90
C GLY A 162 5.90 14.18 -3.48
N ALA A 163 5.03 14.44 -2.50
CA ALA A 163 5.38 14.48 -1.10
C ALA A 163 5.37 13.06 -0.48
N LEU A 164 6.06 12.94 0.65
CA LEU A 164 6.13 11.72 1.43
C LEU A 164 5.38 11.90 2.75
N ASP A 165 4.73 10.82 3.16
CA ASP A 165 4.22 10.69 4.52
C ASP A 165 5.38 10.57 5.53
N ARG A 166 5.07 10.62 6.82
CA ARG A 166 6.05 10.61 7.91
C ARG A 166 6.87 9.33 7.98
N ASP A 167 6.43 8.24 7.33
CA ASP A 167 7.13 6.96 7.25
C ASP A 167 7.85 6.77 5.90
N ASN A 168 8.10 7.87 5.16
CA ASN A 168 8.75 7.88 3.85
C ASN A 168 7.99 7.12 2.74
N ASN A 169 6.65 7.07 2.81
CA ASN A 169 5.82 6.52 1.73
C ASN A 169 5.31 7.62 0.82
N LEU A 170 5.26 7.38 -0.48
CA LEU A 170 4.72 8.32 -1.46
C LEU A 170 3.24 8.55 -1.22
N ILE A 171 2.78 9.81 -1.25
CA ILE A 171 1.36 10.12 -1.07
C ILE A 171 0.64 10.13 -2.42
N HIS A 172 -0.41 9.31 -2.51
CA HIS A 172 -1.34 9.28 -3.63
C HIS A 172 -2.72 9.72 -3.16
N PHE A 173 -3.33 10.66 -3.87
CA PHE A 173 -4.70 11.07 -3.64
C PHE A 173 -5.59 10.61 -4.79
N GLU A 174 -6.79 10.16 -4.45
CA GLU A 174 -7.79 9.77 -5.42
C GLU A 174 -9.18 10.21 -4.97
N ARG A 175 -9.99 10.67 -5.93
CA ARG A 175 -11.34 11.17 -5.68
C ARG A 175 -12.34 10.58 -6.67
N PRO A 176 -12.76 9.31 -6.48
CA PRO A 176 -13.70 8.65 -7.36
C PRO A 176 -15.00 9.46 -7.51
N GLY A 177 -15.49 9.59 -8.74
CA GLY A 177 -16.71 10.35 -9.07
C GLY A 177 -16.59 11.87 -8.93
N ASN A 178 -15.40 12.39 -8.61
CA ASN A 178 -15.07 13.82 -8.52
C ASN A 178 -16.11 14.66 -7.77
N GLY A 179 -16.49 14.25 -6.55
CA GLY A 179 -17.46 15.01 -5.77
C GLY A 179 -18.88 14.97 -6.33
N GLY A 180 -19.24 13.91 -7.05
CA GLY A 180 -20.58 13.69 -7.63
C GLY A 180 -20.72 14.13 -9.09
N LYS A 181 -19.63 14.52 -9.76
CA LYS A 181 -19.64 14.91 -11.18
C LYS A 181 -19.71 13.73 -12.14
N CYS A 182 -19.26 12.55 -11.71
CA CYS A 182 -19.35 11.32 -12.50
C CYS A 182 -19.90 10.20 -11.63
N HIS A 183 -20.99 9.57 -12.04
CA HIS A 183 -21.50 8.41 -11.33
C HIS A 183 -20.58 7.22 -11.58
N PRO A 184 -20.32 6.35 -10.59
CA PRO A 184 -19.38 5.26 -10.78
C PRO A 184 -19.71 4.31 -11.95
N ALA A 185 -21.01 4.04 -12.18
CA ALA A 185 -21.47 3.28 -13.34
C ALA A 185 -21.17 3.98 -14.69
N ASP A 186 -21.32 5.31 -14.75
CA ASP A 186 -21.04 6.08 -15.95
C ASP A 186 -19.55 6.03 -16.29
N PHE A 187 -18.68 6.10 -15.29
CA PHE A 187 -17.23 5.97 -15.46
C PHE A 187 -16.87 4.62 -16.09
N VAL A 188 -17.37 3.52 -15.52
CA VAL A 188 -17.11 2.17 -16.03
C VAL A 188 -17.65 1.99 -17.45
N ASN A 189 -18.85 2.48 -17.73
CA ASN A 189 -19.45 2.37 -19.07
C ASN A 189 -18.71 3.21 -20.11
N LYS A 190 -18.27 4.42 -19.73
CA LYS A 190 -17.59 5.35 -20.63
C LYS A 190 -16.19 4.90 -21.00
N TYR A 191 -15.42 4.35 -20.05
CA TYR A 191 -14.02 4.00 -20.27
C TYR A 191 -13.77 2.51 -20.45
N THR A 192 -14.69 1.65 -20.02
CA THR A 192 -14.56 0.18 -19.98
C THR A 192 -13.52 -0.32 -18.97
N ILE A 193 -13.74 -1.51 -18.41
CA ILE A 193 -12.81 -2.17 -17.49
C ILE A 193 -11.38 -2.31 -18.07
N PRO A 194 -11.17 -2.75 -19.33
CA PRO A 194 -9.83 -2.81 -19.93
C PRO A 194 -9.02 -1.52 -19.86
N THR A 195 -9.61 -0.39 -20.29
CA THR A 195 -8.93 0.92 -20.28
C THR A 195 -8.64 1.35 -18.85
N ILE A 196 -9.59 1.15 -17.95
CA ILE A 196 -9.44 1.49 -16.54
C ILE A 196 -8.33 0.67 -15.89
N ALA A 197 -8.22 -0.62 -16.20
CA ALA A 197 -7.14 -1.47 -15.73
C ALA A 197 -5.76 -1.00 -16.23
N ARG A 198 -5.63 -0.61 -17.52
CA ARG A 198 -4.39 -0.03 -18.05
C ARG A 198 -4.05 1.30 -17.39
N TRP A 199 -5.04 2.14 -17.16
CA TRP A 199 -4.87 3.42 -16.47
C TRP A 199 -4.39 3.25 -15.04
N HIS A 200 -4.96 2.29 -14.30
CA HIS A 200 -4.49 1.92 -12.96
C HIS A 200 -3.06 1.40 -13.00
N VAL A 201 -2.72 0.52 -13.96
CA VAL A 201 -1.33 0.05 -14.14
C VAL A 201 -0.38 1.21 -14.44
N ALA A 202 -0.78 2.21 -15.23
CA ALA A 202 0.03 3.39 -15.47
C ALA A 202 0.29 4.21 -14.19
N CYS A 203 -0.67 4.26 -13.25
CA CYS A 203 -0.43 4.80 -11.91
C CYS A 203 0.61 4.00 -11.14
N MET A 204 0.50 2.67 -11.15
CA MET A 204 1.38 1.78 -10.40
C MET A 204 2.82 1.85 -10.94
N GLU A 205 2.99 1.87 -12.26
CA GLU A 205 4.29 2.08 -12.91
C GLU A 205 4.85 3.48 -12.63
N SER A 206 4.00 4.53 -12.58
CA SER A 206 4.44 5.88 -12.19
C SER A 206 5.03 5.91 -10.77
N ALA A 207 4.42 5.22 -9.81
CA ALA A 207 4.99 5.05 -8.47
C ALA A 207 6.31 4.27 -8.51
N LYS A 208 6.38 3.20 -9.30
CA LYS A 208 7.60 2.41 -9.44
C LYS A 208 8.76 3.23 -10.01
N ARG A 209 8.53 4.08 -11.02
CA ARG A 209 9.55 5.04 -11.50
C ARG A 209 10.00 5.98 -10.38
N MET A 210 9.07 6.58 -9.63
CA MET A 210 9.41 7.46 -8.51
C MET A 210 10.20 6.72 -7.40
N PHE A 211 9.93 5.44 -7.18
CA PHE A 211 10.77 4.63 -6.28
C PHE A 211 12.19 4.48 -6.83
N GLU A 212 12.33 4.15 -8.12
CA GLU A 212 13.63 4.02 -8.79
C GLU A 212 14.44 5.32 -8.80
N GLU A 213 13.79 6.47 -9.04
CA GLU A 213 14.40 7.82 -8.97
C GLU A 213 14.98 8.13 -7.58
N THR A 214 14.42 7.54 -6.53
CA THR A 214 14.91 7.69 -5.15
C THR A 214 15.88 6.57 -4.72
N ASN A 215 16.32 5.73 -5.67
CA ASN A 215 17.07 4.51 -5.40
C ASN A 215 16.39 3.63 -4.33
N PHE A 216 15.06 3.52 -4.41
CA PHE A 216 14.21 2.80 -3.46
C PHE A 216 14.32 3.27 -2.01
N ARG A 217 14.73 4.53 -1.75
CA ARG A 217 14.51 5.14 -0.42
C ARG A 217 13.01 5.17 -0.10
N VAL A 218 12.20 5.54 -1.10
CA VAL A 218 10.74 5.43 -1.07
C VAL A 218 10.35 4.06 -1.64
N LYS A 219 9.54 3.30 -0.91
CA LYS A 219 9.28 1.89 -1.22
C LYS A 219 7.80 1.56 -1.37
N ARG A 220 6.88 2.41 -0.90
CA ARG A 220 5.45 2.14 -0.85
C ARG A 220 4.64 3.41 -1.02
N VAL A 221 3.32 3.25 -1.17
CA VAL A 221 2.37 4.34 -1.33
C VAL A 221 1.36 4.37 -0.18
N THR A 222 1.10 5.57 0.31
CA THR A 222 -0.01 5.92 1.19
C THR A 222 -1.12 6.54 0.37
N TYR A 223 -2.27 5.89 0.33
CA TYR A 223 -3.44 6.34 -0.42
C TYR A 223 -4.39 7.12 0.47
N ILE A 224 -4.95 8.20 -0.06
CA ILE A 224 -6.12 8.88 0.49
C ILE A 224 -7.21 8.84 -0.58
N CYS A 225 -8.28 8.10 -0.30
CA CYS A 225 -9.41 7.90 -1.20
C CYS A 225 -10.63 8.67 -0.68
N ASP A 226 -10.92 9.81 -1.31
CA ASP A 226 -12.01 10.72 -0.95
C ASP A 226 -13.30 10.36 -1.68
N LEU A 227 -14.27 9.80 -0.95
CA LEU A 227 -15.55 9.35 -1.49
C LEU A 227 -16.66 10.40 -1.33
N SER A 228 -16.31 11.68 -1.16
CA SER A 228 -17.27 12.78 -1.08
C SER A 228 -18.27 12.72 -2.23
N ASN A 229 -19.57 12.72 -1.91
CA ASN A 229 -20.68 12.68 -2.87
C ASN A 229 -20.59 11.52 -3.89
N LEU A 230 -19.95 10.41 -3.51
CA LEU A 230 -19.96 9.21 -4.34
C LEU A 230 -21.40 8.70 -4.47
N GLY A 231 -21.84 8.52 -5.72
CA GLY A 231 -23.12 7.89 -6.02
C GLY A 231 -23.15 6.39 -5.69
N ASP A 232 -24.32 5.79 -5.82
CA ASP A 232 -24.52 4.38 -5.47
C ASP A 232 -23.55 3.47 -6.25
N CYS A 233 -22.98 2.52 -5.54
CA CYS A 233 -21.98 1.60 -6.05
C CYS A 233 -22.63 0.25 -6.31
N GLY A 234 -23.24 0.10 -7.50
CA GLY A 234 -23.78 -1.17 -7.95
C GLY A 234 -22.70 -2.17 -8.39
N THR A 235 -23.13 -3.30 -8.97
CA THR A 235 -22.27 -4.38 -9.50
C THR A 235 -21.07 -3.90 -10.35
N PRO A 236 -21.18 -2.89 -11.24
CA PRO A 236 -20.05 -2.43 -12.03
C PRO A 236 -18.85 -1.96 -11.19
N MET A 237 -19.11 -1.33 -10.03
CA MET A 237 -18.04 -0.87 -9.16
C MET A 237 -17.39 -1.98 -8.35
N ILE A 238 -18.15 -2.99 -7.97
CA ILE A 238 -17.61 -4.18 -7.32
C ILE A 238 -16.69 -4.91 -8.30
N LYS A 239 -17.11 -5.06 -9.57
CA LYS A 239 -16.27 -5.64 -10.64
C LYS A 239 -15.01 -4.81 -10.87
N PHE A 240 -15.13 -3.49 -10.95
CA PHE A 240 -14.00 -2.56 -11.05
C PHE A 240 -13.01 -2.74 -9.88
N GLY A 241 -13.47 -2.64 -8.64
CA GLY A 241 -12.60 -2.74 -7.46
C GLY A 241 -11.88 -4.09 -7.36
N ARG A 242 -12.56 -5.20 -7.70
CA ARG A 242 -11.94 -6.53 -7.72
C ARG A 242 -10.91 -6.70 -8.82
N THR A 243 -11.18 -6.18 -10.01
CA THR A 243 -10.25 -6.18 -11.14
C THR A 243 -8.93 -5.53 -10.73
N LEU A 244 -9.00 -4.35 -10.11
CA LEU A 244 -7.80 -3.64 -9.65
C LEU A 244 -7.11 -4.39 -8.51
N ALA A 245 -7.87 -4.87 -7.52
CA ALA A 245 -7.31 -5.63 -6.40
C ALA A 245 -6.56 -6.90 -6.86
N ALA A 246 -7.06 -7.59 -7.89
CA ALA A 246 -6.40 -8.76 -8.46
C ALA A 246 -5.06 -8.39 -9.12
N ILE A 247 -5.03 -7.32 -9.93
CA ILE A 247 -3.80 -6.80 -10.54
C ILE A 247 -2.77 -6.46 -9.45
N ASP A 248 -3.20 -5.75 -8.41
CA ASP A 248 -2.32 -5.29 -7.33
C ASP A 248 -1.74 -6.46 -6.52
N GLN A 249 -2.57 -7.43 -6.14
CA GLN A 249 -2.16 -8.58 -5.33
C GLN A 249 -1.20 -9.52 -6.08
N ASP A 250 -1.37 -9.67 -7.40
CA ASP A 250 -0.56 -10.58 -8.20
C ASP A 250 0.71 -9.94 -8.76
N ASN A 251 0.67 -8.64 -9.10
CA ASN A 251 1.75 -7.98 -9.84
C ASN A 251 2.43 -6.83 -9.09
N TYR A 252 1.81 -6.27 -8.05
CA TYR A 252 2.36 -5.18 -7.25
C TYR A 252 2.40 -5.53 -5.75
N PRO A 253 3.03 -6.66 -5.37
CA PRO A 253 3.10 -7.06 -3.97
C PRO A 253 3.71 -5.97 -3.11
N GLU A 254 3.18 -5.78 -1.91
CA GLU A 254 3.72 -4.83 -0.93
C GLU A 254 3.91 -3.41 -1.49
N HIS A 255 3.04 -2.98 -2.41
CA HIS A 255 2.97 -1.60 -2.89
C HIS A 255 2.26 -0.67 -1.89
N LEU A 256 1.15 -1.15 -1.32
CA LEU A 256 0.36 -0.43 -0.32
C LEU A 256 1.10 -0.37 1.04
N ALA A 257 1.37 0.84 1.52
CA ALA A 257 1.72 1.11 2.92
C ALA A 257 0.45 1.15 3.77
N ARG A 258 -0.48 2.03 3.39
CA ARG A 258 -1.78 2.26 4.04
C ARG A 258 -2.73 2.98 3.08
N MET A 259 -4.02 2.85 3.31
CA MET A 259 -5.06 3.56 2.58
C MET A 259 -6.06 4.13 3.57
N PHE A 260 -6.31 5.43 3.46
CA PHE A 260 -7.34 6.14 4.22
C PHE A 260 -8.53 6.40 3.31
N ILE A 261 -9.68 5.83 3.66
CA ILE A 261 -10.95 6.11 2.99
C ILE A 261 -11.67 7.17 3.82
N VAL A 262 -11.96 8.30 3.19
CA VAL A 262 -12.45 9.53 3.84
C VAL A 262 -13.74 9.99 3.18
N ASN A 263 -14.55 10.73 3.93
CA ASN A 263 -15.86 11.22 3.48
C ASN A 263 -16.76 10.10 2.89
N ALA A 264 -16.64 8.88 3.42
CA ALA A 264 -17.38 7.73 2.93
C ALA A 264 -18.89 7.88 3.20
N PRO A 265 -19.76 7.70 2.19
CA PRO A 265 -21.21 7.69 2.40
C PRO A 265 -21.62 6.49 3.27
N SER A 266 -22.77 6.59 3.94
CA SER A 266 -23.21 5.54 4.90
C SER A 266 -23.31 4.15 4.28
N PHE A 267 -23.73 4.05 3.01
CA PHE A 267 -23.83 2.79 2.28
C PHE A 267 -22.45 2.13 2.03
N PHE A 268 -21.36 2.91 2.06
CA PHE A 268 -20.01 2.39 1.80
C PHE A 268 -19.58 1.36 2.85
N THR A 269 -20.16 1.41 4.06
CA THR A 269 -19.91 0.40 5.09
C THR A 269 -20.28 -1.01 4.60
N THR A 270 -21.39 -1.15 3.86
CA THR A 270 -21.82 -2.41 3.23
C THR A 270 -20.87 -2.81 2.09
N VAL A 271 -20.51 -1.85 1.22
CA VAL A 271 -19.54 -2.10 0.14
C VAL A 271 -18.21 -2.59 0.70
N TRP A 272 -17.74 -1.99 1.78
CA TRP A 272 -16.48 -2.35 2.43
C TRP A 272 -16.52 -3.77 3.00
N LYS A 273 -17.64 -4.21 3.59
CA LYS A 273 -17.82 -5.60 4.03
C LYS A 273 -17.64 -6.58 2.87
N LEU A 274 -18.21 -6.29 1.70
CA LEU A 274 -18.05 -7.12 0.50
C LEU A 274 -16.61 -7.11 0.00
N VAL A 275 -16.00 -5.93 -0.13
CA VAL A 275 -14.62 -5.78 -0.64
C VAL A 275 -13.62 -6.52 0.24
N LYS A 276 -13.79 -6.51 1.57
CA LYS A 276 -12.95 -7.27 2.51
C LYS A 276 -12.90 -8.76 2.20
N LEU A 277 -13.91 -9.35 1.57
CA LEU A 277 -13.88 -10.79 1.25
C LEU A 277 -12.88 -11.14 0.14
N PHE A 278 -12.42 -10.14 -0.64
CA PHE A 278 -11.57 -10.34 -1.82
C PHE A 278 -10.13 -9.87 -1.65
N ILE A 279 -9.81 -9.28 -0.51
CA ILE A 279 -8.46 -8.83 -0.17
C ILE A 279 -7.88 -9.68 0.95
N ASP A 280 -6.57 -9.91 0.90
CA ASP A 280 -5.89 -10.66 1.94
C ASP A 280 -5.88 -9.90 3.27
N GLU A 281 -5.74 -10.63 4.38
CA GLU A 281 -5.80 -10.08 5.74
C GLU A 281 -4.77 -8.95 5.98
N ARG A 282 -3.58 -9.04 5.38
CA ARG A 282 -2.55 -8.01 5.53
C ARG A 282 -2.95 -6.73 4.82
N THR A 283 -3.62 -6.81 3.68
CA THR A 283 -4.18 -5.65 2.99
C THR A 283 -5.35 -5.05 3.78
N LYS A 284 -6.22 -5.85 4.39
CA LYS A 284 -7.31 -5.36 5.26
C LYS A 284 -6.77 -4.49 6.40
N ASN A 285 -5.69 -4.93 7.05
CA ASN A 285 -5.07 -4.22 8.18
C ASN A 285 -4.39 -2.90 7.79
N LYS A 286 -4.26 -2.61 6.50
CA LYS A 286 -3.69 -1.36 5.97
C LYS A 286 -4.77 -0.36 5.54
N ILE A 287 -6.05 -0.75 5.50
CA ILE A 287 -7.14 0.09 5.01
C ILE A 287 -7.97 0.60 6.18
N PHE A 288 -8.06 1.93 6.28
CA PHE A 288 -8.71 2.64 7.36
C PHE A 288 -9.90 3.44 6.79
N VAL A 289 -11.12 3.03 7.10
CA VAL A 289 -12.33 3.80 6.80
C VAL A 289 -12.56 4.77 7.95
N LEU A 290 -12.36 6.06 7.72
CA LEU A 290 -12.40 7.09 8.74
C LEU A 290 -13.74 7.81 8.72
N SER A 291 -14.28 8.12 9.90
CA SER A 291 -15.41 9.03 10.00
C SER A 291 -14.98 10.46 9.71
N THR A 292 -15.89 11.29 9.20
CA THR A 292 -15.62 12.72 8.93
C THR A 292 -15.15 13.48 10.18
N LYS A 293 -15.53 13.01 11.38
CA LYS A 293 -15.15 13.65 12.65
C LYS A 293 -13.69 13.41 13.04
N GLU A 294 -13.13 12.26 12.70
CA GLU A 294 -11.78 11.86 13.14
C GLU A 294 -10.74 11.94 12.00
N GLN A 295 -11.17 12.01 10.74
CA GLN A 295 -10.27 11.83 9.59
C GLN A 295 -9.07 12.77 9.62
N LYS A 296 -9.25 14.07 9.92
CA LYS A 296 -8.14 15.03 9.98
C LYS A 296 -7.15 14.68 11.07
N GLU A 297 -7.61 14.36 12.28
CA GLU A 297 -6.74 14.02 13.41
C GLU A 297 -5.91 12.76 13.10
N VAL A 298 -6.55 11.72 12.57
CA VAL A 298 -5.86 10.47 12.20
C VAL A 298 -4.86 10.70 11.07
N LEU A 299 -5.25 11.43 10.03
CA LEU A 299 -4.36 11.73 8.90
C LEU A 299 -3.12 12.50 9.33
N LEU A 300 -3.24 13.47 10.24
CA LEU A 300 -2.10 14.27 10.73
C LEU A 300 -1.05 13.46 11.50
N LYS A 301 -1.41 12.28 12.01
CA LYS A 301 -0.45 11.33 12.63
C LYS A 301 0.52 10.75 11.61
N TYR A 302 0.12 10.68 10.34
CA TYR A 302 0.90 10.05 9.27
C TYR A 302 1.36 11.04 8.20
N ILE A 303 0.63 12.14 7.97
CA ILE A 303 0.88 13.06 6.87
C ILE A 303 0.96 14.48 7.44
N ARG A 304 1.89 15.29 6.94
CA ARG A 304 2.04 16.69 7.34
C ARG A 304 0.88 17.52 6.79
N GLU A 305 0.48 18.58 7.49
CA GLU A 305 -0.71 19.35 7.11
C GLU A 305 -0.58 19.99 5.72
N GLU A 306 0.62 20.44 5.38
CA GLU A 306 0.96 21.01 4.07
C GLU A 306 0.92 20.00 2.91
N ASP A 307 0.96 18.71 3.21
CA ASP A 307 0.91 17.62 2.22
C ASP A 307 -0.49 16.98 2.14
N LEU A 308 -1.41 17.35 3.03
CA LEU A 308 -2.79 16.88 3.03
C LEU A 308 -3.65 17.71 2.05
N PRO A 309 -4.54 17.07 1.27
CA PRO A 309 -5.50 17.77 0.43
C PRO A 309 -6.48 18.65 1.23
N GLU A 310 -6.96 19.72 0.60
CA GLU A 310 -7.96 20.63 1.19
C GLU A 310 -9.27 19.91 1.59
N SER A 311 -9.70 18.90 0.82
CA SER A 311 -10.96 18.17 1.09
C SER A 311 -10.95 17.35 2.39
N VAL A 312 -9.77 17.16 2.98
CA VAL A 312 -9.58 16.50 4.29
C VAL A 312 -8.95 17.43 5.32
N GLY A 313 -8.94 18.75 5.04
CA GLY A 313 -8.53 19.78 5.97
C GLY A 313 -7.04 20.09 6.00
N GLY A 314 -6.29 19.74 4.95
CA GLY A 314 -4.93 20.26 4.69
C GLY A 314 -4.92 21.45 3.73
N THR A 315 -3.78 21.70 3.08
CA THR A 315 -3.58 22.84 2.16
C THR A 315 -2.96 22.45 0.81
N SER A 316 -2.72 21.16 0.57
CA SER A 316 -2.02 20.67 -0.62
C SER A 316 -2.91 20.59 -1.85
N THR A 317 -2.43 21.14 -2.96
CA THR A 317 -2.98 20.96 -4.32
C THR A 317 -2.02 20.21 -5.23
N ALA A 318 -0.87 19.76 -4.71
CA ALA A 318 0.23 19.20 -5.50
C ALA A 318 -0.15 17.91 -6.26
N TRP A 319 -1.10 17.13 -5.73
CA TRP A 319 -1.60 15.92 -6.38
C TRP A 319 -2.32 16.21 -7.72
N LEU A 320 -2.75 17.46 -7.95
CA LEU A 320 -3.34 17.94 -9.21
C LEU A 320 -2.34 18.66 -10.12
N LYS A 321 -1.03 18.65 -9.85
CA LYS A 321 -0.04 19.45 -10.61
C LYS A 321 -0.02 19.15 -12.11
N ARG A 322 -0.43 17.95 -12.54
CA ARG A 322 -0.65 17.56 -13.96
C ARG A 322 -2.13 17.55 -14.38
N GLY A 323 -2.99 18.30 -13.68
CA GLY A 323 -4.45 18.22 -13.83
C GLY A 323 -5.03 16.87 -13.41
N GLY A 324 -4.33 16.13 -12.53
CA GLY A 324 -4.68 14.75 -12.18
C GLY A 324 -4.46 13.74 -13.32
N ARG A 325 -3.73 14.12 -14.39
CA ARG A 325 -3.43 13.21 -15.50
C ARG A 325 -2.44 12.14 -15.07
N VAL A 326 -2.84 10.91 -15.33
CA VAL A 326 -2.00 9.72 -15.32
C VAL A 326 -1.71 9.35 -16.78
N GLY A 327 -0.50 8.88 -17.04
CA GLY A 327 -0.09 8.54 -18.39
C GLY A 327 0.56 9.71 -19.16
N SER A 328 0.68 9.48 -20.45
CA SER A 328 1.23 10.39 -21.45
C SER A 328 0.25 11.51 -21.80
N ASP A 329 0.82 12.65 -22.19
CA ASP A 329 0.11 13.74 -22.87
C ASP A 329 0.15 13.58 -24.41
N ASP A 330 0.94 12.64 -24.93
CA ASP A 330 1.07 12.34 -26.35
C ASP A 330 -0.08 11.44 -26.85
N PRO A 331 -1.04 11.96 -27.63
CA PRO A 331 -2.19 11.18 -28.12
C PRO A 331 -1.81 10.05 -29.09
N THR A 332 -0.56 9.97 -29.54
CA THR A 332 -0.10 8.85 -30.38
C THR A 332 0.15 7.58 -29.57
N LYS A 333 0.27 7.66 -28.24
CA LYS A 333 0.52 6.53 -27.33
C LYS A 333 -0.76 5.84 -26.83
N VAL A 334 -1.84 5.91 -27.61
CA VAL A 334 -3.08 5.17 -27.32
C VAL A 334 -2.83 3.68 -27.48
N VAL A 335 -3.19 2.88 -26.47
CA VAL A 335 -3.16 1.42 -26.59
C VAL A 335 -4.37 0.96 -27.40
N LYS A 336 -4.11 0.51 -28.64
CA LYS A 336 -5.16 0.10 -29.58
C LYS A 336 -5.76 -1.28 -29.28
N ASP A 337 -5.07 -2.11 -28.51
CA ASP A 337 -5.44 -3.50 -28.22
C ASP A 337 -5.17 -3.85 -26.75
N ALA A 338 -5.89 -3.21 -25.82
CA ALA A 338 -5.79 -3.55 -24.41
C ALA A 338 -6.34 -4.97 -24.17
N LYS A 339 -5.48 -5.99 -24.25
CA LYS A 339 -5.84 -7.36 -23.87
C LYS A 339 -6.17 -7.39 -22.38
N THR A 340 -7.36 -7.89 -22.05
CA THR A 340 -7.77 -8.18 -20.68
C THR A 340 -7.41 -9.60 -20.32
N ASP A 341 -6.13 -9.88 -20.11
CA ASP A 341 -5.76 -11.02 -19.25
C ASP A 341 -5.94 -10.62 -17.78
N VAL A 342 -7.02 -9.90 -17.48
CA VAL A 342 -7.43 -9.55 -16.13
C VAL A 342 -8.58 -10.48 -15.78
N PRO A 343 -8.48 -11.26 -14.68
CA PRO A 343 -9.56 -12.16 -14.28
C PRO A 343 -10.88 -11.39 -14.14
N GLU A 344 -11.85 -11.67 -14.99
CA GLU A 344 -13.20 -11.15 -14.81
C GLU A 344 -13.87 -11.86 -13.64
N THR A 345 -14.38 -11.08 -12.68
CA THR A 345 -15.20 -11.63 -11.60
C THR A 345 -16.57 -11.99 -12.14
N THR A 346 -17.02 -13.22 -11.88
CA THR A 346 -18.34 -13.68 -12.33
C THR A 346 -19.44 -13.13 -11.42
N ASP A 347 -20.66 -13.01 -11.96
CA ASP A 347 -21.82 -12.62 -11.15
C ASP A 347 -22.09 -13.63 -10.02
N GLU A 348 -21.71 -14.90 -10.19
CA GLU A 348 -21.78 -15.94 -9.16
C GLU A 348 -20.84 -15.66 -7.98
N GLU A 349 -19.61 -15.21 -8.25
CA GLU A 349 -18.66 -14.84 -7.20
C GLU A 349 -19.11 -13.61 -6.41
N ILE A 350 -19.81 -12.68 -7.06
CA ILE A 350 -20.41 -11.51 -6.41
C ILE A 350 -21.58 -11.96 -5.52
N ALA A 351 -22.50 -12.75 -6.07
CA ALA A 351 -23.64 -13.28 -5.32
C ALA A 351 -23.22 -14.15 -4.12
N ALA A 352 -22.13 -14.91 -4.24
CA ALA A 352 -21.56 -15.68 -3.15
C ALA A 352 -21.05 -14.79 -2.02
N ALA A 353 -20.36 -13.70 -2.36
CA ALA A 353 -19.85 -12.75 -1.39
C ALA A 353 -20.96 -11.94 -0.70
N GLU A 354 -22.02 -11.58 -1.44
CA GLU A 354 -23.22 -10.94 -0.88
C GLU A 354 -23.89 -11.85 0.16
N LYS A 355 -24.01 -13.14 -0.13
CA LYS A 355 -24.52 -14.13 0.82
C LYS A 355 -23.63 -14.29 2.05
N GLU A 356 -22.31 -14.22 1.89
CA GLU A 356 -21.37 -14.36 3.01
C GLU A 356 -21.39 -13.12 3.91
N ALA A 357 -21.37 -11.91 3.34
CA ALA A 357 -21.47 -10.67 4.10
C ALA A 357 -22.79 -10.57 4.88
N ALA A 358 -23.90 -11.08 4.32
CA ALA A 358 -25.19 -11.14 5.01
C ALA A 358 -25.19 -12.07 6.25
N LYS A 359 -24.23 -12.98 6.39
CA LYS A 359 -24.09 -13.83 7.59
C LYS A 359 -23.39 -13.11 8.74
N GLU A 360 -22.59 -12.07 8.48
CA GLU A 360 -21.94 -11.28 9.54
C GLU A 360 -22.92 -10.33 10.25
N ASP A 361 -24.11 -10.11 9.67
CA ASP A 361 -25.15 -9.21 10.20
C ASP A 361 -26.26 -9.94 11.00
N ASN A 362 -26.18 -11.27 11.12
CA ASN A 362 -27.05 -12.12 11.96
C ASN A 362 -26.25 -12.73 13.11
#